data_AF-A0A8S3XU99-F1
#
_entry.id   AF-A0A8S3XU99-F1
#
_cell.length_a   1.000
_cell.length_b   1.000
_cell.length_c   1.000
_cell.angle_alpha   90.00
_cell.angle_beta   90.00
_cell.angle_gamma   90.00
#
_symmetry.space_group_name_H-M   'P 1'
#
loop_
_entity.id
_entity.type
_entity.pdbx_description
1 polymer ?
#
loop_
_entity_poly.entity_id
_entity_poly.type
_entity_poly.pdbx_seq_one_letter_code
_entity_poly.pdbx_strand_id
1 'polypeptide(L)'
;MLCGIDFFSKAYGKSVIVGYGAFYPQFSVNTHQYVLFGTDIQNIGLMLEWMQKHQFDNTGKYVVVCVSKEHCDESEGVEMLWNYKIINVVFLKTGIIATESMAYTYFDKRYDCEEVRPVKLDNWFSCIDIDHRKNCLEMFPLKLRQLQSCPIIVSTFAQTPYMMINNGVPSGTDGDLLRLIAEKLNASLQLMTPQRGIGWGKLEEDGTWSGSLADVYYDLANFSMTSASITLSRFSHFHMSVDYNTCFLLKP
;
A
#
# COMPACT_ATOMS: atom_id res chain seq x y z
N MET A 1 -27.04 2.22 10.17
CA MET A 1 -25.57 2.44 10.17
C MET A 1 -25.07 3.04 11.49
N LEU A 2 -25.68 4.11 12.01
CA LEU A 2 -25.28 4.78 13.26
C LEU A 2 -25.13 3.85 14.48
N CYS A 3 -26.06 2.90 14.69
CA CYS A 3 -25.95 1.93 15.80
C CYS A 3 -24.73 1.01 15.71
N GLY A 4 -24.22 0.73 14.50
CA GLY A 4 -23.06 -0.13 14.30
C GLY A 4 -21.74 0.55 14.68
N ILE A 5 -21.60 1.84 14.37
CA ILE A 5 -20.42 2.64 14.71
C ILE A 5 -20.34 2.87 16.22
N ASP A 6 -21.47 3.19 16.85
CA ASP A 6 -21.53 3.38 18.31
C ASP A 6 -21.23 2.09 19.08
N PHE A 7 -21.76 0.95 18.61
CA PHE A 7 -21.44 -0.35 19.18
C PHE A 7 -19.96 -0.69 18.97
N PHE A 8 -19.44 -0.53 17.75
CA PHE A 8 -18.04 -0.79 17.43
C PHE A 8 -17.11 0.05 18.31
N SER A 9 -17.36 1.36 18.43
CA SER A 9 -16.55 2.26 19.25
C SER A 9 -16.50 1.82 20.73
N LYS A 10 -17.63 1.39 21.28
CA LYS A 10 -17.72 0.87 22.66
C LYS A 10 -17.02 -0.48 22.82
N ALA A 11 -17.11 -1.37 21.83
CA ALA A 11 -16.55 -2.72 21.90
C ALA A 11 -15.05 -2.77 21.56
N TYR A 12 -14.57 -1.89 20.68
CA TYR A 12 -13.20 -1.92 20.15
C TYR A 12 -12.14 -1.61 21.23
N GLY A 13 -12.51 -0.83 22.26
CA GLY A 13 -11.68 -0.61 23.44
C GLY A 13 -10.36 0.12 23.15
N LYS A 14 -10.30 0.91 22.07
CA LYS A 14 -9.18 1.80 21.71
C LYS A 14 -9.70 3.19 21.35
N SER A 15 -8.82 4.19 21.34
CA SER A 15 -9.17 5.52 20.84
C SER A 15 -9.58 5.46 19.37
N VAL A 16 -10.77 5.98 19.05
CA VAL A 16 -11.32 6.01 17.70
C VAL A 16 -11.56 7.46 17.28
N ILE A 17 -11.23 7.77 16.04
CA ILE A 17 -11.62 9.02 15.38
C ILE A 17 -12.72 8.66 14.39
N VAL A 18 -13.90 9.25 14.57
CA VAL A 18 -15.05 9.02 13.66
C VAL A 18 -15.10 10.15 12.65
N GLY A 19 -14.86 9.83 11.38
CA GLY A 19 -14.98 10.77 10.27
C GLY A 19 -16.27 10.52 9.47
N TYR A 20 -17.07 11.55 9.25
CA TYR A 20 -18.26 11.51 8.40
C TYR A 20 -18.00 12.26 7.09
N GLY A 21 -17.27 11.66 6.14
CA GLY A 21 -17.11 12.10 4.73
C GLY A 21 -16.54 13.51 4.43
N ALA A 22 -16.54 14.43 5.40
CA ALA A 22 -16.12 15.82 5.30
C ALA A 22 -15.14 16.21 6.43
N PHE A 23 -14.75 15.23 7.26
CA PHE A 23 -13.92 15.46 8.43
C PHE A 23 -12.44 15.27 8.07
N TYR A 24 -11.63 16.31 8.25
CA TYR A 24 -10.18 16.22 8.13
C TYR A 24 -9.55 15.99 9.52
N PRO A 25 -9.15 14.75 9.88
CA PRO A 25 -8.46 14.53 11.14
C PRO A 25 -7.10 15.23 11.12
N GLN A 26 -6.87 16.15 12.07
CA GLN A 26 -5.53 16.70 12.34
C GLN A 26 -4.50 15.63 12.76
N PHE A 27 -4.94 14.38 12.99
CA PHE A 27 -4.16 13.26 13.51
C PHE A 27 -3.94 12.12 12.49
N SER A 28 -4.15 12.35 11.19
CA SER A 28 -3.92 11.34 10.15
C SER A 28 -2.50 10.76 10.20
N VAL A 29 -1.51 11.58 10.57
CA VAL A 29 -0.08 11.24 10.64
C VAL A 29 0.23 10.07 11.61
N ASN A 30 -0.55 9.90 12.68
CA ASN A 30 -0.35 8.84 13.68
C ASN A 30 -1.39 7.70 13.58
N THR A 31 -2.26 7.75 12.57
CA THR A 31 -3.32 6.74 12.42
C THR A 31 -2.81 5.61 11.55
N HIS A 32 -2.52 4.45 12.15
CA HIS A 32 -2.00 3.27 11.43
C HIS A 32 -3.05 2.17 11.21
N GLN A 33 -4.30 2.42 11.59
CA GLN A 33 -5.40 1.50 11.37
C GLN A 33 -6.67 2.26 11.02
N TYR A 34 -7.34 1.79 9.97
CA TYR A 34 -8.56 2.38 9.42
C TYR A 34 -9.67 1.33 9.43
N VAL A 35 -10.86 1.75 9.83
CA VAL A 35 -12.06 0.92 9.79
C VAL A 35 -13.10 1.64 8.94
N LEU A 36 -13.41 1.07 7.78
CA LEU A 36 -14.33 1.65 6.80
C LEU A 36 -15.65 0.89 6.85
N PHE A 37 -16.76 1.61 7.03
CA PHE A 37 -18.10 1.04 7.00
C PHE A 37 -18.80 1.49 5.73
N GLY A 38 -18.94 0.58 4.77
CA GLY A 38 -19.60 0.84 3.49
C GLY A 38 -20.95 0.14 3.39
N THR A 39 -21.91 0.79 2.74
CA THR A 39 -23.18 0.14 2.40
C THR A 39 -23.00 -0.91 1.31
N ASP A 40 -22.12 -0.64 0.35
CA ASP A 40 -21.84 -1.41 -0.86
C ASP A 40 -20.44 -1.05 -1.38
N ILE A 41 -19.96 -1.74 -2.42
CA ILE A 41 -18.65 -1.48 -3.03
C ILE A 41 -18.51 -0.04 -3.54
N GLN A 42 -19.55 0.54 -4.14
CA GLN A 42 -19.49 1.90 -4.69
C GLN A 42 -19.26 2.93 -3.57
N ASN A 43 -19.96 2.80 -2.44
CA ASN A 43 -19.79 3.66 -1.28
C ASN A 43 -18.39 3.53 -0.68
N ILE A 44 -17.82 2.32 -0.66
CA ILE A 44 -16.43 2.10 -0.25
C ILE A 44 -15.48 2.81 -1.23
N GLY A 45 -15.70 2.70 -2.54
CA GLY A 45 -14.91 3.39 -3.55
C GLY A 45 -14.87 4.90 -3.37
N LEU A 46 -16.03 5.53 -3.09
CA LEU A 46 -16.10 6.97 -2.80
C LEU A 46 -15.32 7.35 -1.52
N MET A 47 -15.33 6.50 -0.49
CA MET A 47 -14.52 6.72 0.71
C MET A 47 -13.01 6.59 0.41
N LEU A 48 -12.61 5.62 -0.41
CA LEU A 48 -11.21 5.42 -0.79
C LEU A 48 -10.69 6.59 -1.64
N GLU A 49 -11.49 7.09 -2.58
CA GLU A 49 -11.15 8.28 -3.37
C GLU A 49 -10.94 9.50 -2.46
N TRP A 50 -11.84 9.69 -1.49
CA TRP A 50 -11.70 10.74 -0.49
C TRP A 50 -10.42 10.56 0.34
N MET A 51 -10.12 9.34 0.80
CA MET A 51 -8.89 9.06 1.57
C MET A 51 -7.63 9.31 0.74
N GLN A 52 -7.62 8.92 -0.54
CA GLN A 52 -6.49 9.15 -1.44
C GLN A 52 -6.23 10.65 -1.64
N LYS A 53 -7.29 11.44 -1.86
CA LYS A 53 -7.20 12.91 -1.99
C LYS A 53 -6.59 13.58 -0.75
N HIS A 54 -6.77 12.96 0.42
CA HIS A 54 -6.24 13.45 1.69
C HIS A 54 -4.96 12.73 2.14
N GLN A 55 -4.30 11.99 1.24
CA GLN A 55 -3.00 11.35 1.45
C GLN A 55 -2.96 10.42 2.67
N PHE A 56 -4.00 9.60 2.84
CA PHE A 56 -4.01 8.58 3.89
C PHE A 56 -2.96 7.48 3.63
N ASP A 57 -2.43 6.93 4.72
CA ASP A 57 -1.37 5.91 4.69
C ASP A 57 -1.90 4.55 4.21
N ASN A 58 -1.68 4.26 2.92
CA ASN A 58 -2.05 2.98 2.31
C ASN A 58 -1.25 1.77 2.83
N THR A 59 -0.19 1.99 3.62
CA THR A 59 0.57 0.91 4.28
C THR A 59 -0.04 0.51 5.63
N GLY A 60 -0.94 1.33 6.18
CA GLY A 60 -1.69 1.06 7.41
C GLY A 60 -2.58 -0.18 7.31
N LYS A 61 -3.19 -0.56 8.44
CA LYS A 61 -4.12 -1.70 8.53
C LYS A 61 -5.54 -1.28 8.20
N TYR A 62 -6.18 -1.92 7.22
CA TYR A 62 -7.53 -1.60 6.79
C TYR A 62 -8.49 -2.74 7.13
N VAL A 63 -9.53 -2.42 7.88
CA VAL A 63 -10.71 -3.29 8.09
C VAL A 63 -11.87 -2.65 7.35
N VAL A 64 -12.34 -3.29 6.30
CA VAL A 64 -13.40 -2.77 5.44
C VAL A 64 -14.64 -3.62 5.63
N VAL A 65 -15.73 -3.02 6.08
CA VAL A 65 -17.00 -3.70 6.36
C VAL A 65 -18.01 -3.30 5.30
N CYS A 66 -18.38 -4.26 4.46
CA CYS A 66 -19.41 -4.11 3.44
C CYS A 66 -20.71 -4.77 3.90
N VAL A 67 -21.78 -3.97 4.04
CA VAL A 67 -22.99 -4.39 4.74
C VAL A 67 -24.06 -4.99 3.80
N SER A 68 -24.08 -4.63 2.51
CA SER A 68 -25.05 -5.16 1.55
C SER A 68 -24.93 -6.68 1.34
N LYS A 69 -26.08 -7.33 1.12
CA LYS A 69 -26.15 -8.77 0.81
C LYS A 69 -25.84 -9.09 -0.65
N GLU A 70 -26.16 -8.17 -1.55
CA GLU A 70 -26.08 -8.40 -3.01
C GLU A 70 -25.00 -7.55 -3.69
N HIS A 71 -24.52 -6.48 -3.04
CA HIS A 71 -23.58 -5.51 -3.61
C HIS A 71 -22.24 -5.46 -2.86
N CYS A 72 -21.81 -6.61 -2.35
CA CYS A 72 -20.56 -6.80 -1.62
C CYS A 72 -19.85 -8.07 -2.13
N ASP A 73 -19.56 -8.09 -3.43
CA ASP A 73 -18.75 -9.16 -4.02
C ASP A 73 -17.31 -9.08 -3.48
N GLU A 74 -16.78 -10.21 -3.03
CA GLU A 74 -15.43 -10.27 -2.46
C GLU A 74 -14.34 -10.02 -3.50
N SER A 75 -14.55 -10.42 -4.75
CA SER A 75 -13.55 -10.26 -5.81
C SER A 75 -13.46 -8.78 -6.17
N GLU A 76 -14.62 -8.14 -6.41
CA GLU A 76 -14.70 -6.71 -6.69
C GLU A 76 -14.13 -5.86 -5.54
N GLY A 77 -14.48 -6.20 -4.29
CA GLY A 77 -13.99 -5.47 -3.12
C GLY A 77 -12.48 -5.58 -2.93
N VAL A 78 -11.92 -6.78 -3.07
CA VAL A 78 -10.48 -7.01 -2.92
C VAL A 78 -9.70 -6.41 -4.10
N GLU A 79 -10.19 -6.54 -5.33
CA GLU A 79 -9.59 -5.90 -6.51
C GLU A 79 -9.55 -4.38 -6.38
N MET A 80 -10.66 -3.76 -5.96
CA MET A 80 -10.70 -2.33 -5.69
C MET A 80 -9.65 -1.91 -4.66
N LEU A 81 -9.56 -2.60 -3.52
CA LEU A 81 -8.59 -2.27 -2.46
C LEU A 81 -7.14 -2.44 -2.94
N TRP A 82 -6.88 -3.42 -3.80
CA TRP A 82 -5.58 -3.61 -4.44
C TRP A 82 -5.22 -2.46 -5.40
N ASN A 83 -6.18 -1.97 -6.18
CA ASN A 83 -6.00 -0.85 -7.10
C ASN A 83 -5.65 0.45 -6.36
N TYR A 84 -6.15 0.62 -5.12
CA TYR A 84 -5.73 1.70 -4.21
C TYR A 84 -4.39 1.43 -3.51
N LYS A 85 -3.66 0.36 -3.89
CA LYS A 85 -2.36 -0.06 -3.34
C LYS A 85 -2.40 -0.30 -1.83
N ILE A 86 -3.54 -0.70 -1.27
CA ILE A 86 -3.70 -1.02 0.15
C ILE A 86 -3.29 -2.48 0.35
N ILE A 87 -2.20 -2.74 1.07
CA ILE A 87 -1.64 -4.10 1.22
C ILE A 87 -2.23 -4.84 2.42
N ASN A 88 -2.40 -4.16 3.55
CA ASN A 88 -2.85 -4.78 4.80
C ASN A 88 -4.36 -4.67 4.94
N VAL A 89 -5.11 -5.54 4.25
CA VAL A 89 -6.57 -5.50 4.23
C VAL A 89 -7.24 -6.71 4.87
N VAL A 90 -8.37 -6.45 5.53
CA VAL A 90 -9.42 -7.41 5.87
C VAL A 90 -10.74 -6.87 5.34
N PHE A 91 -11.29 -7.52 4.32
CA PHE A 91 -12.59 -7.21 3.76
C PHE A 91 -13.66 -8.12 4.38
N LEU A 92 -14.57 -7.53 5.14
CA LEU A 92 -15.68 -8.20 5.81
C LEU A 92 -16.95 -7.99 5.00
N LYS A 93 -17.64 -9.09 4.69
CA LYS A 93 -18.99 -9.06 4.10
C LYS A 93 -19.98 -9.84 4.95
N THR A 94 -21.22 -9.35 4.98
CA THR A 94 -22.33 -10.10 5.56
C THR A 94 -22.62 -11.32 4.68
N GLY A 95 -22.76 -12.49 5.30
CA GLY A 95 -23.18 -13.72 4.63
C GLY A 95 -24.66 -13.70 4.24
N ILE A 96 -25.10 -14.76 3.57
CA ILE A 96 -26.50 -14.94 3.16
C ILE A 96 -27.41 -14.97 4.40
N ILE A 97 -26.92 -15.61 5.47
CA ILE A 97 -27.53 -15.60 6.80
C ILE A 97 -26.98 -14.38 7.55
N ALA A 98 -27.87 -13.58 8.14
CA ALA A 98 -27.51 -12.33 8.82
C ALA A 98 -26.50 -12.49 9.98
N THR A 99 -26.32 -13.71 10.48
CA THR A 99 -25.38 -14.05 11.56
C THR A 99 -24.04 -14.57 11.03
N GLU A 100 -23.91 -14.84 9.74
CA GLU A 100 -22.66 -15.29 9.14
C GLU A 100 -21.90 -14.07 8.61
N SER A 101 -20.62 -13.99 8.93
CA SER A 101 -19.74 -12.93 8.43
C SER A 101 -18.48 -13.58 7.89
N MET A 102 -18.15 -13.23 6.65
CA MET A 102 -16.98 -13.76 5.95
C MET A 102 -15.93 -12.67 5.81
N ALA A 103 -14.68 -13.05 6.02
CA ALA A 103 -13.53 -12.16 5.91
C ALA A 103 -12.63 -12.60 4.77
N TYR A 104 -12.08 -11.65 4.04
CA TYR A 104 -11.22 -11.89 2.89
C TYR A 104 -9.97 -11.00 2.93
N THR A 105 -8.88 -11.48 2.35
CA THR A 105 -7.62 -10.77 2.17
C THR A 105 -6.98 -11.13 0.82
N TYR A 106 -5.73 -10.70 0.60
CA TYR A 106 -4.92 -11.08 -0.56
C TYR A 106 -4.00 -12.27 -0.27
N PHE A 107 -3.65 -13.02 -1.32
CA PHE A 107 -2.49 -13.91 -1.44
C PHE A 107 -2.24 -14.86 -0.24
N ASP A 108 -2.66 -16.11 -0.34
CA ASP A 108 -2.39 -17.14 0.69
C ASP A 108 -1.30 -18.13 0.25
N LYS A 109 -1.30 -18.55 -1.02
CA LYS A 109 -0.49 -19.72 -1.45
C LYS A 109 0.30 -19.52 -2.74
N ARG A 110 -0.22 -18.76 -3.70
CA ARG A 110 0.49 -18.41 -4.94
C ARG A 110 0.29 -16.94 -5.24
N TYR A 111 1.40 -16.26 -5.49
CA TYR A 111 1.39 -14.93 -6.07
C TYR A 111 1.11 -15.13 -7.56
N ASP A 112 -0.08 -14.74 -7.98
CA ASP A 112 -0.30 -14.42 -9.39
C ASP A 112 0.00 -12.92 -9.51
N CYS A 113 0.99 -12.59 -10.36
CA CYS A 113 1.42 -11.20 -10.54
C CYS A 113 0.41 -10.42 -11.38
N GLU A 114 -0.45 -11.13 -12.12
CA GLU A 114 -1.38 -10.54 -13.09
C GLU A 114 -2.77 -10.33 -12.47
N GLU A 115 -3.18 -11.19 -11.53
CA GLU A 115 -4.52 -11.14 -10.94
C GLU A 115 -4.53 -11.23 -9.42
N VAL A 116 -5.29 -10.34 -8.79
CA VAL A 116 -5.59 -10.42 -7.36
C VAL A 116 -6.87 -11.18 -7.13
N ARG A 117 -6.81 -12.19 -6.25
CA ARG A 117 -7.95 -13.02 -5.91
C ARG A 117 -8.28 -12.93 -4.42
N PRO A 118 -9.57 -12.91 -4.05
CA PRO A 118 -9.97 -12.91 -2.66
C PRO A 118 -9.60 -14.25 -2.01
N VAL A 119 -8.89 -14.16 -0.88
CA VAL A 119 -8.59 -15.31 -0.04
C VAL A 119 -9.43 -15.21 1.22
N LYS A 120 -10.26 -16.20 1.47
CA LYS A 120 -11.02 -16.30 2.72
C LYS A 120 -10.06 -16.42 3.92
N LEU A 121 -10.25 -15.55 4.90
CA LEU A 121 -9.53 -15.59 6.17
C LEU A 121 -10.29 -16.48 7.16
N ASP A 122 -9.64 -17.56 7.57
CA ASP A 122 -10.08 -18.35 8.71
C ASP A 122 -9.72 -17.63 10.02
N ASN A 123 -10.52 -17.81 11.07
CA ASN A 123 -10.25 -17.28 12.42
C ASN A 123 -10.04 -15.76 12.54
N TRP A 124 -10.55 -14.96 11.60
CA TRP A 124 -10.41 -13.49 11.61
C TRP A 124 -10.96 -12.82 12.90
N PHE A 125 -11.89 -13.47 13.59
CA PHE A 125 -12.49 -13.01 14.85
C PHE A 125 -11.54 -13.14 16.06
N SER A 126 -10.45 -13.91 15.96
CA SER A 126 -9.47 -14.12 17.03
C SER A 126 -8.83 -12.82 17.54
N CYS A 127 -8.75 -11.78 16.70
CA CYS A 127 -8.28 -10.44 17.08
C CYS A 127 -9.32 -9.56 17.77
N ILE A 128 -10.60 -9.84 17.54
CA ILE A 128 -11.71 -8.96 17.90
C ILE A 128 -12.36 -9.44 19.20
N ASP A 129 -12.35 -10.75 19.42
CA ASP A 129 -12.81 -11.35 20.68
C ASP A 129 -11.94 -10.89 21.86
N ILE A 130 -12.61 -10.33 22.87
CA ILE A 130 -12.01 -9.71 24.05
C ILE A 130 -11.25 -10.77 24.88
N ASP A 131 -11.71 -12.02 24.84
CA ASP A 131 -11.15 -13.13 25.62
C ASP A 131 -9.97 -13.82 24.93
N HIS A 132 -9.80 -13.65 23.61
CA HIS A 132 -8.85 -14.42 22.78
C HIS A 132 -7.81 -13.58 22.02
N ARG A 133 -7.45 -12.39 22.52
CA ARG A 133 -6.45 -11.45 21.95
C ARG A 133 -5.00 -11.97 21.77
N LYS A 134 -4.78 -13.28 21.72
CA LYS A 134 -3.45 -13.89 21.77
C LYS A 134 -2.73 -13.95 20.42
N ASN A 135 -3.43 -13.97 19.27
CA ASN A 135 -2.78 -14.13 17.95
C ASN A 135 -3.33 -13.20 16.86
N CYS A 136 -2.99 -11.91 16.93
CA CYS A 136 -3.44 -10.94 15.93
C CYS A 136 -2.71 -10.98 14.57
N LEU A 137 -1.70 -11.82 14.44
CA LEU A 137 -0.93 -12.00 13.22
C LEU A 137 -1.74 -12.68 12.11
N GLU A 138 -2.76 -13.46 12.46
CA GLU A 138 -3.59 -14.18 11.47
C GLU A 138 -4.54 -13.23 10.73
N MET A 139 -4.95 -12.12 11.36
CA MET A 139 -5.84 -11.13 10.74
C MET A 139 -5.14 -10.30 9.65
N PHE A 140 -3.85 -10.00 9.84
CA PHE A 140 -3.03 -9.28 8.86
C PHE A 140 -1.75 -10.07 8.60
N PRO A 141 -1.80 -11.08 7.73
CA PRO A 141 -0.62 -11.89 7.43
C PRO A 141 0.48 -11.02 6.80
N LEU A 142 1.73 -11.40 7.05
CA LEU A 142 2.89 -10.74 6.47
C LEU A 142 2.91 -10.97 4.96
N LYS A 143 2.73 -9.89 4.19
CA LYS A 143 2.75 -9.88 2.72
C LYS A 143 4.09 -9.41 2.19
N LEU A 144 4.31 -9.59 0.89
CA LEU A 144 5.48 -9.09 0.15
C LEU A 144 6.86 -9.65 0.55
N ARG A 145 6.96 -10.59 1.51
CA ARG A 145 8.25 -11.24 1.85
C ARG A 145 8.76 -12.20 0.78
N GLN A 146 7.88 -12.65 -0.10
CA GLN A 146 8.12 -13.71 -1.06
C GLN A 146 7.24 -13.43 -2.28
N LEU A 147 7.82 -12.87 -3.33
CA LEU A 147 7.13 -12.44 -4.55
C LEU A 147 7.14 -13.52 -5.63
N GLN A 148 7.69 -14.71 -5.37
CA GLN A 148 7.63 -15.88 -6.24
C GLN A 148 8.02 -15.58 -7.70
N SER A 149 9.10 -14.82 -7.89
CA SER A 149 9.62 -14.35 -9.17
C SER A 149 8.74 -13.32 -9.90
N CYS A 150 7.71 -12.76 -9.27
CA CYS A 150 6.98 -11.63 -9.84
C CYS A 150 7.94 -10.49 -10.21
N PRO A 151 7.75 -9.88 -11.38
CA PRO A 151 8.60 -8.79 -11.82
C PRO A 151 8.36 -7.58 -10.93
N ILE A 152 9.45 -7.03 -10.38
CA ILE A 152 9.45 -5.67 -9.86
C ILE A 152 10.07 -4.77 -10.91
N ILE A 153 9.26 -3.84 -11.41
CA ILE A 153 9.66 -2.84 -12.39
C ILE A 153 10.26 -1.65 -11.64
N VAL A 154 11.52 -1.35 -11.95
CA VAL A 154 12.28 -0.32 -11.27
C VAL A 154 12.71 0.72 -12.28
N SER A 155 12.23 1.95 -12.05
CA SER A 155 12.74 3.10 -12.80
C SER A 155 14.07 3.54 -12.20
N THR A 156 15.09 3.66 -13.04
CA THR A 156 16.42 4.13 -12.64
C THR A 156 17.20 4.62 -13.86
N PHE A 157 18.39 5.17 -13.66
CA PHE A 157 19.26 5.64 -14.74
C PHE A 157 20.73 5.48 -14.35
N ALA A 158 21.61 5.48 -15.35
CA ALA A 158 23.04 5.36 -15.09
C ALA A 158 23.57 6.60 -14.34
N GLN A 159 24.14 6.37 -13.17
CA GLN A 159 24.74 7.37 -12.29
C GLN A 159 26.02 6.77 -11.67
N THR A 160 27.11 6.78 -12.41
CA THR A 160 28.40 6.26 -11.92
C THR A 160 28.89 7.05 -10.69
N PRO A 161 29.40 6.40 -9.63
CA PRO A 161 29.62 4.94 -9.47
C PRO A 161 28.46 4.18 -8.81
N TYR A 162 27.34 4.84 -8.52
CA TYR A 162 26.23 4.28 -7.75
C TYR A 162 25.37 3.30 -8.55
N MET A 163 25.03 3.66 -9.79
CA MET A 163 24.20 2.86 -10.69
C MET A 163 24.85 2.77 -12.07
N MET A 164 25.25 1.56 -12.45
CA MET A 164 25.74 1.21 -13.78
C MET A 164 24.86 0.09 -14.32
N ILE A 165 24.36 0.25 -15.55
CA ILE A 165 23.40 -0.69 -16.15
C ILE A 165 24.04 -1.31 -17.40
N ASN A 166 24.34 -2.61 -17.33
CA ASN A 166 24.93 -3.36 -18.44
C ASN A 166 23.98 -4.48 -18.84
N ASN A 167 23.42 -4.41 -20.05
CA ASN A 167 22.44 -5.39 -20.55
C ASN A 167 21.28 -5.65 -19.57
N GLY A 168 20.75 -4.59 -18.96
CA GLY A 168 19.67 -4.68 -17.97
C GLY A 168 20.09 -5.17 -16.58
N VAL A 169 21.39 -5.45 -16.37
CA VAL A 169 21.93 -5.83 -15.06
C VAL A 169 22.47 -4.59 -14.35
N PRO A 170 21.92 -4.21 -13.18
CA PRO A 170 22.42 -3.08 -12.43
C PRO A 170 23.63 -3.47 -11.57
N SER A 171 24.55 -2.53 -11.37
CA SER A 171 25.78 -2.70 -10.58
C SER A 171 26.23 -1.35 -10.01
N GLY A 172 27.19 -1.37 -9.09
CA GLY A 172 27.52 -0.20 -8.25
C GLY A 172 26.71 -0.23 -6.95
N THR A 173 26.92 0.75 -6.07
CA THR A 173 26.33 0.72 -4.72
C THR A 173 24.80 0.56 -4.73
N ASP A 174 24.10 1.35 -5.54
CA ASP A 174 22.64 1.29 -5.65
C ASP A 174 22.19 0.06 -6.45
N GLY A 175 22.97 -0.31 -7.47
CA GLY A 175 22.66 -1.47 -8.31
C GLY A 175 22.79 -2.80 -7.57
N ASP A 176 23.82 -2.95 -6.73
CA ASP A 176 24.03 -4.14 -5.91
C ASP A 176 23.00 -4.22 -4.77
N LEU A 177 22.66 -3.08 -4.16
CA LEU A 177 21.55 -3.00 -3.20
C LEU A 177 20.23 -3.42 -3.85
N LEU A 178 19.96 -2.93 -5.07
CA LEU A 178 18.75 -3.28 -5.81
C LEU A 178 18.66 -4.78 -6.09
N ARG A 179 19.76 -5.41 -6.49
CA ARG A 179 19.84 -6.86 -6.70
C ARG A 179 19.62 -7.63 -5.41
N LEU A 180 20.22 -7.18 -4.31
CA LEU A 180 20.03 -7.78 -2.99
C LEU A 180 18.56 -7.70 -2.54
N ILE A 181 17.90 -6.57 -2.77
CA ILE A 181 16.47 -6.41 -2.48
C ILE A 181 15.64 -7.41 -3.30
N ALA A 182 15.86 -7.48 -4.62
CA ALA A 182 15.15 -8.43 -5.48
C ALA A 182 15.37 -9.88 -5.05
N GLU A 183 16.61 -10.25 -4.69
CA GLU A 183 16.95 -11.58 -4.16
C GLU A 183 16.23 -11.87 -2.84
N LYS A 184 16.24 -10.93 -1.88
CA LYS A 184 15.60 -11.12 -0.58
C LYS A 184 14.09 -11.22 -0.66
N LEU A 185 13.48 -10.55 -1.63
CA LEU A 185 12.04 -10.66 -1.90
C LEU A 185 11.72 -11.87 -2.80
N ASN A 186 12.73 -12.59 -3.30
CA ASN A 186 12.62 -13.63 -4.32
C ASN A 186 11.74 -13.17 -5.50
N ALA A 187 12.12 -12.03 -6.09
CA ALA A 187 11.45 -11.38 -7.20
C ALA A 187 12.34 -11.39 -8.45
N SER A 188 11.73 -11.28 -9.63
CA SER A 188 12.49 -10.94 -10.83
C SER A 188 12.64 -9.43 -10.92
N LEU A 189 13.76 -8.96 -11.47
CA LEU A 189 14.07 -7.54 -11.58
C LEU A 189 13.94 -7.10 -13.03
N GLN A 190 13.11 -6.09 -13.28
CA GLN A 190 13.00 -5.43 -14.58
C GLN A 190 13.39 -3.96 -14.42
N LEU A 191 14.40 -3.54 -15.18
CA LEU A 191 14.83 -2.15 -15.17
C LEU A 191 14.21 -1.40 -16.34
N MET A 192 13.82 -0.16 -16.08
CA MET A 192 13.47 0.81 -17.09
C MET A 192 14.16 2.14 -16.81
N THR A 193 14.38 2.91 -17.88
CA THR A 193 14.80 4.31 -17.77
C THR A 193 13.57 5.23 -17.79
N PRO A 194 13.66 6.43 -17.18
CA PRO A 194 12.58 7.42 -17.18
C PRO A 194 11.92 7.58 -18.55
N GLN A 195 10.60 7.40 -18.64
CA GLN A 195 9.88 7.61 -19.92
C GLN A 195 9.74 9.09 -20.25
N ARG A 196 9.63 9.93 -19.22
CA ARG A 196 9.52 11.39 -19.34
C ARG A 196 10.67 12.06 -18.61
N GLY A 197 11.45 12.87 -19.32
CA GLY A 197 12.57 13.60 -18.74
C GLY A 197 13.75 12.69 -18.39
N ILE A 198 14.65 13.18 -17.53
CA ILE A 198 15.89 12.48 -17.15
C ILE A 198 16.18 12.67 -15.65
N GLY A 199 16.96 11.74 -15.09
CA GLY A 199 17.47 11.85 -13.72
C GLY A 199 16.48 11.39 -12.64
N TRP A 200 16.73 11.82 -11.40
CA TRP A 200 16.04 11.36 -10.19
C TRP A 200 14.53 11.62 -10.21
N GLY A 201 14.16 12.79 -10.72
CA GLY A 201 12.79 13.24 -10.85
C GLY A 201 12.48 14.49 -10.04
N LYS A 202 11.56 15.28 -10.60
CA LYS A 202 11.25 16.63 -10.18
C LYS A 202 9.78 16.93 -10.49
N LEU A 203 9.15 17.68 -9.59
CA LEU A 203 7.87 18.31 -9.85
C LEU A 203 8.11 19.58 -10.68
N GLU A 204 7.57 19.59 -11.89
CA GLU A 204 7.67 20.73 -12.80
C GLU A 204 6.67 21.83 -12.44
N GLU A 205 6.86 23.01 -13.01
CA GLU A 205 6.04 24.19 -12.74
C GLU A 205 4.57 23.99 -13.16
N ASP A 206 4.33 23.14 -14.16
CA ASP A 206 3.00 22.77 -14.62
C ASP A 206 2.31 21.70 -13.74
N GLY A 207 2.96 21.29 -12.64
CA GLY A 207 2.45 20.28 -11.71
C GLY A 207 2.67 18.84 -12.18
N THR A 208 3.34 18.61 -13.30
CA THR A 208 3.68 17.27 -13.76
C THR A 208 4.99 16.76 -13.16
N TRP A 209 5.13 15.44 -13.03
CA TRP A 209 6.39 14.83 -12.63
C TRP A 209 7.23 14.45 -13.86
N SER A 210 8.54 14.63 -13.76
CA SER A 210 9.55 14.14 -14.71
C SER A 210 10.59 13.26 -14.01
N GLY A 211 11.44 12.58 -14.78
CA GLY A 211 12.50 11.69 -14.30
C GLY A 211 11.99 10.38 -13.70
N SER A 212 12.83 9.70 -12.93
CA SER A 212 12.54 8.36 -12.43
C SER A 212 11.33 8.28 -11.48
N LEU A 213 11.16 9.30 -10.64
CA LEU A 213 9.99 9.42 -9.78
C LEU A 213 8.68 9.64 -10.55
N ALA A 214 8.71 10.14 -11.79
CA ALA A 214 7.51 10.26 -12.61
C ALA A 214 6.94 8.89 -12.99
N ASP A 215 7.79 7.92 -13.30
CA ASP A 215 7.34 6.57 -13.63
C ASP A 215 6.63 5.92 -12.44
N VAL A 216 7.05 6.22 -11.20
CA VAL A 216 6.34 5.77 -9.99
C VAL A 216 5.02 6.53 -9.82
N TYR A 217 5.04 7.85 -10.01
CA TYR A 217 3.85 8.70 -9.86
C TYR A 217 2.73 8.33 -10.84
N TYR A 218 3.08 7.92 -12.05
CA TYR A 218 2.15 7.53 -13.10
C TYR A 218 1.92 6.01 -13.20
N ASP A 219 2.29 5.24 -12.16
CA ASP A 219 2.10 3.78 -12.05
C ASP A 219 2.72 2.97 -13.21
N LEU A 220 3.84 3.47 -13.76
CA LEU A 220 4.64 2.80 -14.80
C LEU A 220 5.77 1.93 -14.19
N ALA A 221 6.22 2.27 -12.98
CA ALA A 221 7.22 1.52 -12.22
C ALA A 221 6.74 1.31 -10.78
N ASN A 222 7.13 0.20 -10.16
CA ASN A 222 6.76 -0.10 -8.78
C ASN A 222 7.54 0.76 -7.77
N PHE A 223 8.81 1.05 -8.03
CA PHE A 223 9.58 2.02 -7.26
C PHE A 223 10.74 2.60 -8.08
N SER A 224 11.32 3.69 -7.56
CA SER A 224 12.51 4.35 -8.11
C SER A 224 13.71 4.04 -7.21
N MET A 225 14.85 3.66 -7.79
CA MET A 225 16.10 3.45 -7.05
C MET A 225 17.20 4.31 -7.64
N THR A 226 17.54 5.37 -6.91
CA THR A 226 18.58 6.31 -7.30
C THR A 226 19.19 6.97 -6.06
N SER A 227 20.50 7.25 -6.09
CA SER A 227 21.19 8.08 -5.11
C SER A 227 20.76 9.54 -5.24
N ALA A 228 19.59 9.85 -4.69
CA ALA A 228 18.91 11.14 -4.77
C ALA A 228 18.87 11.85 -3.42
N SER A 229 19.01 13.17 -3.41
CA SER A 229 18.74 13.97 -2.21
C SER A 229 17.25 13.96 -1.86
N ILE A 230 16.92 13.90 -0.58
CA ILE A 230 15.54 14.02 -0.10
C ILE A 230 15.19 15.51 -0.08
N THR A 231 14.23 15.89 -0.92
CA THR A 231 13.68 17.27 -0.97
C THR A 231 12.28 17.28 -0.42
N LEU A 232 11.80 18.46 0.02
CA LEU A 232 10.43 18.62 0.50
C LEU A 232 9.40 18.14 -0.52
N SER A 233 9.58 18.47 -1.80
CA SER A 233 8.67 18.05 -2.87
C SER A 233 8.61 16.54 -3.07
N ARG A 234 9.73 15.83 -2.93
CA ARG A 234 9.77 14.36 -3.03
C ARG A 234 9.11 13.72 -1.81
N PHE A 235 9.47 14.21 -0.62
CA PHE A 235 8.93 13.70 0.64
C PHE A 235 7.41 13.92 0.78
N SER A 236 6.86 14.99 0.19
CA SER A 236 5.43 15.29 0.29
C SER A 236 4.54 14.52 -0.71
N HIS A 237 5.13 13.85 -1.70
CA HIS A 237 4.38 13.15 -2.77
C HIS A 237 4.67 11.64 -2.84
N PHE A 238 5.77 11.19 -2.23
CA PHE A 238 6.19 9.79 -2.26
C PHE A 238 6.45 9.25 -0.87
N HIS A 239 6.08 7.99 -0.66
CA HIS A 239 6.54 7.23 0.51
C HIS A 239 8.00 6.81 0.30
N MET A 240 8.89 7.47 1.03
CA MET A 240 10.33 7.20 0.98
C MET A 240 10.68 6.03 1.91
N SER A 241 11.62 5.19 1.50
CA SER A 241 12.21 4.18 2.37
C SER A 241 13.09 4.84 3.46
N VAL A 242 13.64 4.01 4.33
CA VAL A 242 14.71 4.46 5.25
C VAL A 242 15.96 4.83 4.45
N ASP A 243 16.61 5.92 4.87
CA ASP A 243 17.86 6.39 4.29
C ASP A 243 18.97 5.35 4.51
N TYR A 244 19.60 4.90 3.42
CA TYR A 244 20.71 3.95 3.48
C TYR A 244 22.08 4.62 3.31
N ASN A 245 22.11 5.93 3.03
CA ASN A 245 23.33 6.71 2.91
C ASN A 245 23.10 8.16 3.36
N THR A 246 24.11 8.79 3.93
CA THR A 246 24.05 10.19 4.36
C THR A 246 25.31 10.93 3.91
N CYS A 247 25.13 12.01 3.17
CA CYS A 247 26.21 12.87 2.69
C CYS A 247 25.98 14.31 3.14
N PHE A 248 27.04 14.99 3.56
CA PHE A 248 26.99 16.40 3.92
C PHE A 248 27.90 17.20 3.00
N LEU A 249 27.43 18.35 2.53
CA LEU A 249 28.31 19.34 1.94
C LEU A 249 29.09 19.99 3.07
N LEU A 250 30.40 19.78 3.09
CA LEU A 250 31.28 20.59 3.90
C LEU A 250 31.25 22.00 3.32
N LYS A 251 30.77 22.98 4.10
CA LYS A 251 30.98 24.38 3.78
C LYS A 251 32.51 24.61 3.75
N PRO A 252 33.07 25.10 2.63
CA PRO A 252 34.48 25.48 2.59
C PRO A 252 34.78 26.61 3.57
#